data_AF-A0AAW9ECH6-F1
#
_entry.id   AF-A0AAW9ECH6-F1
#
_cell.length_a   1.000
_cell.length_b   1.000
_cell.length_c   1.000
_cell.angle_alpha   90.00
_cell.angle_beta   90.00
_cell.angle_gamma   90.00
#
_symmetry.space_group_name_H-M   'P 1'
#
loop_
_entity.id
_entity.type
_entity.pdbx_description
1 polymer ?
#
loop_
_entity_poly.entity_id
_entity_poly.type
_entity_poly.pdbx_seq_one_letter_code
_entity_poly.pdbx_strand_id
1 'polypeptide(L)'
;DERLDIELKVINQMGFPGYFLIVMEFIQWSKDNGVPVGPGRGSGAGSLVAYSLKITDLDPLEFDLLFERFLNPERVSMPDFDVDFCME
;
A
#
# COMPACT_ATOMS: atom_id res chain seq x y z
N ASP A 1 10.00 -1.03 -13.39
CA ASP A 1 11.13 -0.25 -12.85
C ASP A 1 10.79 1.24 -12.71
N GLU A 2 10.39 1.96 -13.76
CA GLU A 2 10.13 3.42 -13.67
C GLU A 2 9.02 3.81 -12.68
N ARG A 3 7.85 3.15 -12.70
CA ARG A 3 6.76 3.41 -11.74
C ARG A 3 7.19 3.22 -10.29
N LEU A 4 7.93 2.15 -10.02
CA LEU A 4 8.39 1.81 -8.67
C LEU A 4 9.34 2.90 -8.13
N ASP A 5 10.28 3.38 -8.95
CA ASP A 5 11.20 4.44 -8.57
C ASP A 5 10.49 5.77 -8.29
N ILE A 6 9.44 6.10 -9.07
CA ILE A 6 8.62 7.30 -8.85
C ILE A 6 7.89 7.20 -7.50
N GLU A 7 7.20 6.10 -7.24
CA GLU A 7 6.48 5.89 -5.99
C GLU A 7 7.43 5.93 -4.78
N LEU A 8 8.58 5.22 -4.86
CA LEU A 8 9.58 5.21 -3.79
C LEU A 8 10.13 6.60 -3.51
N LYS A 9 10.40 7.42 -4.54
CA LYS A 9 10.84 8.81 -4.36
C LYS A 9 9.78 9.61 -3.59
N VAL A 10 8.51 9.52 -3.99
CA VAL A 10 7.42 10.24 -3.32
C VAL A 10 7.27 9.78 -1.86
N ILE A 11 7.24 8.47 -1.61
CA ILE A 11 7.10 7.90 -0.25
C ILE A 11 8.24 8.37 0.67
N ASN A 12 9.47 8.33 0.17
CA ASN A 12 10.64 8.75 0.94
C ASN A 12 10.68 10.26 1.18
N GLN A 13 10.35 11.07 0.17
CA GLN A 13 10.32 12.54 0.29
C GLN A 13 9.23 13.03 1.24
N MET A 14 8.06 12.37 1.23
CA MET A 14 6.95 12.71 2.12
C MET A 14 7.10 12.12 3.53
N GLY A 15 8.11 11.27 3.78
CA GLY A 15 8.42 10.75 5.10
C GLY A 15 7.54 9.58 5.55
N PHE A 16 6.97 8.80 4.62
CA PHE A 16 6.13 7.63 4.93
C PHE A 16 6.76 6.23 4.78
N PRO A 17 8.09 6.02 4.64
CA PRO A 17 8.60 4.66 4.45
C PRO A 17 8.33 3.77 5.67
N GLY A 18 8.40 4.33 6.89
CA GLY A 18 8.10 3.59 8.13
C GLY A 18 6.65 3.08 8.18
N TYR A 19 5.70 3.87 7.67
CA TYR A 19 4.29 3.46 7.61
C TYR A 19 4.09 2.24 6.69
N PHE A 20 4.68 2.26 5.49
CA PHE A 20 4.62 1.13 4.56
C PHE A 20 5.27 -0.13 5.15
N LEU A 21 6.40 0.01 5.84
CA LEU A 21 7.09 -1.12 6.47
C LEU A 21 6.27 -1.73 7.61
N ILE A 22 5.65 -0.92 8.46
CA ILE A 22 4.77 -1.40 9.53
C ILE A 22 3.58 -2.16 8.96
N VAL A 23 2.92 -1.59 7.95
CA VAL A 23 1.75 -2.20 7.32
C VAL A 23 2.13 -3.50 6.61
N MET A 24 3.26 -3.54 5.91
CA MET A 24 3.80 -4.77 5.30
C MET A 24 3.99 -5.87 6.33
N GLU A 25 4.72 -5.57 7.42
CA GLU A 25 5.04 -6.55 8.45
C GLU A 25 3.75 -7.09 9.08
N PHE A 26 2.82 -6.21 9.41
CA PHE A 26 1.56 -6.58 10.04
C PHE A 26 0.70 -7.51 9.16
N ILE A 27 0.63 -7.23 7.85
CA ILE A 27 -0.09 -8.08 6.89
C ILE A 27 0.62 -9.43 6.71
N GLN A 28 1.95 -9.42 6.57
CA GLN A 28 2.71 -10.65 6.38
C GLN A 28 2.60 -11.56 7.61
N TRP A 29 2.75 -11.00 8.82
CA TRP A 29 2.56 -11.73 10.06
C TRP A 29 1.16 -12.35 10.14
N SER A 30 0.12 -11.60 9.77
CA SER A 30 -1.25 -12.09 9.79
C SER A 30 -1.46 -13.26 8.82
N LYS A 31 -0.93 -13.14 7.59
CA LYS A 31 -0.94 -14.22 6.59
C LYS A 31 -0.20 -15.47 7.12
N ASP A 32 0.95 -15.30 7.77
CA ASP A 32 1.77 -16.40 8.30
C ASP A 32 1.09 -17.13 9.48
N ASN A 33 0.25 -16.44 10.25
CA ASN A 33 -0.47 -16.98 11.40
C ASN A 33 -1.91 -17.42 11.08
N GLY A 34 -2.30 -17.39 9.81
CA GLY A 34 -3.65 -17.78 9.39
C GLY A 34 -4.75 -16.82 9.84
N VAL A 35 -4.40 -15.56 10.17
CA VAL A 35 -5.36 -14.50 10.48
C VAL A 35 -5.86 -13.89 9.17
N PRO A 36 -7.15 -14.03 8.83
CA PRO A 36 -7.70 -13.47 7.59
C PRO A 36 -7.59 -11.94 7.59
N VAL A 37 -6.87 -11.42 6.59
CA VAL A 37 -6.87 -9.99 6.26
C VAL A 37 -8.07 -9.71 5.35
N GLY A 38 -8.76 -8.61 5.63
CA GLY A 38 -9.91 -8.21 4.84
C GLY A 38 -9.54 -7.85 3.39
N PRO A 39 -10.53 -7.79 2.49
CA PRO A 39 -10.32 -7.39 1.10
C PRO A 39 -10.02 -5.89 0.95
N GLY A 40 -10.19 -5.09 2.01
CA GLY A 40 -10.09 -3.63 1.99
C GLY A 40 -8.72 -3.15 1.54
N ARG A 41 -8.69 -2.44 0.41
CA ARG A 41 -7.48 -1.81 -0.14
C ARG A 41 -7.71 -0.44 -0.77
N GLY A 42 -8.77 0.28 -0.33
CA GLY A 42 -9.06 1.69 -0.62
C GLY A 42 -8.47 2.25 -1.91
N SER A 43 -7.78 3.39 -1.82
CA SER A 43 -6.90 3.86 -2.90
C SER A 43 -5.54 3.16 -2.91
N GLY A 44 -5.17 2.46 -1.83
CA GLY A 44 -3.88 1.77 -1.67
C GLY A 44 -3.56 0.74 -2.77
N ALA A 45 -4.58 0.14 -3.40
CA ALA A 45 -4.42 -0.73 -4.56
C ALA A 45 -3.75 -0.05 -5.77
N GLY A 46 -3.73 1.28 -5.84
CA GLY A 46 -3.03 2.05 -6.86
C GLY A 46 -1.52 2.13 -6.69
N SER A 47 -0.95 1.60 -5.60
CA SER A 47 0.50 1.62 -5.37
C SER A 47 1.17 0.33 -5.81
N LEU A 48 2.11 0.44 -6.75
CA LEU A 48 2.97 -0.67 -7.17
C LEU A 48 3.95 -1.06 -6.06
N VAL A 49 4.36 -0.11 -5.21
CA VAL A 49 5.12 -0.41 -4.00
C VAL A 49 4.28 -1.28 -3.06
N ALA A 50 3.01 -0.94 -2.81
CA ALA A 50 2.14 -1.75 -1.95
C ALA A 50 1.96 -3.18 -2.50
N TYR A 51 1.79 -3.34 -3.81
CA TYR A 51 1.72 -4.64 -4.45
C TYR A 51 3.03 -5.43 -4.32
N SER A 52 4.17 -4.78 -4.57
CA SER A 52 5.50 -5.40 -4.47
C SER A 52 5.82 -5.87 -3.05
N LEU A 53 5.29 -5.17 -2.05
CA LEU A 53 5.43 -5.48 -0.63
C LEU A 53 4.37 -6.47 -0.12
N LYS A 54 3.51 -7.01 -0.99
CA LYS A 54 2.38 -7.90 -0.64
C LYS A 54 1.39 -7.28 0.35
N ILE A 55 1.38 -5.95 0.43
CA ILE A 55 0.35 -5.20 1.13
C ILE A 55 -0.93 -5.39 0.35
N THR A 56 -0.96 -5.04 -0.94
CA THR A 56 -2.11 -5.29 -1.82
C THR A 56 -1.88 -6.56 -2.65
N ASP A 57 -2.96 -7.18 -3.11
CA ASP A 57 -2.91 -8.39 -3.95
C ASP A 57 -3.29 -8.10 -5.42
N LEU A 58 -3.46 -6.83 -5.80
CA LEU A 58 -3.78 -6.38 -7.17
C LEU A 58 -2.58 -5.66 -7.80
N ASP A 59 -2.26 -6.02 -9.05
CA ASP A 59 -1.26 -5.32 -9.86
C ASP A 59 -1.87 -4.01 -10.43
N PRO A 60 -1.41 -2.83 -9.99
CA PRO A 60 -1.97 -1.57 -10.44
C PRO A 60 -1.70 -1.27 -11.92
N LEU A 61 -0.68 -1.87 -12.53
CA LEU A 61 -0.36 -1.64 -13.94
C LEU A 61 -1.32 -2.41 -14.87
N GLU A 62 -1.79 -3.58 -14.44
CA GLU A 62 -2.76 -4.37 -15.21
C GLU A 62 -4.13 -3.68 -15.28
N PHE A 63 -4.51 -2.94 -14.23
CA PHE A 63 -5.82 -2.31 -14.09
C PHE A 63 -5.80 -0.77 -14.21
N ASP A 64 -4.69 -0.19 -14.70
CA ASP A 64 -4.49 1.26 -14.86
C ASP A 64 -4.81 2.08 -13.59
N LEU A 65 -4.44 1.55 -12.41
CA LEU A 65 -4.69 2.20 -11.13
C LEU A 65 -3.65 3.31 -10.86
N LEU A 66 -4.14 4.43 -10.35
CA LEU A 66 -3.35 5.65 -10.15
C LEU A 66 -2.81 5.75 -8.73
N PHE A 67 -1.49 5.89 -8.59
CA PHE A 67 -0.82 6.04 -7.30
C PHE A 67 -1.17 7.37 -6.62
N GLU A 68 -1.34 8.43 -7.40
CA GLU A 68 -1.64 9.78 -6.92
C GLU A 68 -3.02 9.86 -6.26
N ARG A 69 -3.90 8.88 -6.54
CA ARG A 69 -5.18 8.78 -5.84
C ARG A 69 -5.01 8.32 -4.38
N PHE A 70 -3.93 7.60 -4.11
CA PHE A 70 -3.52 7.14 -2.79
C PHE A 70 -2.64 8.16 -2.07
N LEU A 71 -1.55 8.59 -2.71
CA LEU A 71 -0.60 9.53 -2.14
C LEU A 71 -0.21 10.57 -3.20
N ASN A 72 -0.60 11.82 -2.98
CA ASN A 72 -0.33 12.91 -3.91
C ASN A 72 0.72 13.87 -3.31
N PRO A 73 1.89 14.07 -3.95
CA PRO A 73 2.91 14.99 -3.45
C PRO A 73 2.45 16.46 -3.40
N GLU A 74 1.48 16.87 -4.22
CA GLU A 74 0.93 18.23 -4.22
C GLU A 74 -0.10 18.46 -3.11
N ARG A 75 -0.58 17.38 -2.47
CA ARG A 75 -1.56 17.44 -1.39
C ARG A 75 -1.06 16.63 -0.20
N VAL A 76 -0.58 17.33 0.83
CA VAL A 76 -0.17 16.69 2.09
C VAL A 76 -1.39 16.07 2.77
N SER A 77 -1.62 14.79 2.52
CA SER A 77 -2.55 13.93 3.23
C SER A 77 -1.82 12.68 3.69
N MET A 78 -2.17 12.18 4.87
CA MET A 78 -1.66 10.91 5.36
C MET A 78 -2.15 9.78 4.45
N PRO A 79 -1.27 8.88 3.97
CA PRO A 79 -1.70 7.69 3.27
C PRO A 79 -2.50 6.80 4.22
N ASP A 80 -3.60 6.23 3.74
CA ASP A 80 -4.41 5.30 4.51
C ASP A 80 -4.68 4.02 3.71
N PHE A 81 -4.09 2.91 4.15
CA PHE A 81 -4.30 1.60 3.55
C PHE A 81 -5.62 0.95 3.99
N ASP A 82 -6.32 1.50 5.00
CA ASP A 82 -7.58 0.96 5.53
C ASP A 82 -7.50 -0.55 5.81
N VAL A 83 -6.44 -1.01 6.51
CA VAL A 83 -6.25 -2.45 6.78
C VAL A 83 -7.28 -2.93 7.79
N ASP A 84 -8.23 -3.75 7.34
CA ASP A 84 -9.23 -4.41 8.18
C ASP A 84 -8.96 -5.92 8.33
N PHE A 85 -9.48 -6.49 9.43
CA PHE A 85 -9.38 -7.90 9.77
C PHE A 85 -10.78 -8.45 10.06
N CYS A 86 -10.99 -9.72 9.77
CA CYS A 86 -12.24 -10.37 10.14
C CYS A 86 -12.42 -10.33 11.67
N MET A 87 -13.52 -9.74 12.11
CA MET A 87 -14.01 -9.84 13.49
C MET A 87 -14.69 -11.21 13.61
N GLU A 88 -14.21 -12.05 14.54
CA GLU A 88 -14.67 -13.44 14.74
C GLU A 88 -16.20 -13.59 14.89
#